data_AF-A0A1V0UD59-F1
#
_entry.id   AF-A0A1V0UD59-F1
#
_cell.length_a   1.000
_cell.length_b   1.000
_cell.length_c   1.000
_cell.angle_alpha   90.00
_cell.angle_beta   90.00
_cell.angle_gamma   90.00
#
_symmetry.space_group_name_H-M   'P 1'
#
loop_
_entity.id
_entity.type
_entity.pdbx_description
1 polymer ?
#
loop_
_entity_poly.entity_id
_entity_poly.type
_entity_poly.pdbx_seq_one_letter_code
_entity_poly.pdbx_strand_id
1 'polypeptide(L)'
;MPFEGFDEVSNTIIEYLTAAGWDRTTRSVESEVPEFVSNNGQMRTSIFQHISDKSLTLTLIDIQSGGYLRFEVRYGDSIHSLLGILAAWHQHITPENFGIMVNEIAKEIPELLAEPQDGDVDTPWERVTPQA
;
A
#
# COMPACT_ATOMS: atom_id res chain seq x y z
N MET A 1 6.47 4.97 -22.82
CA MET A 1 5.41 5.92 -23.21
C MET A 1 4.68 6.31 -21.94
N PRO A 2 4.42 7.60 -21.66
CA PRO A 2 3.60 7.97 -20.51
C PRO A 2 2.23 7.29 -20.67
N PHE A 3 1.78 6.64 -19.59
CA PHE A 3 0.52 5.93 -19.56
C PHE A 3 -0.63 6.95 -19.74
N GLU A 4 -1.51 6.73 -20.73
CA GLU A 4 -2.68 7.57 -20.97
C GLU A 4 -3.63 7.45 -19.78
N GLY A 5 -3.98 8.56 -19.12
CA GLY A 5 -4.72 8.55 -17.85
C GLY A 5 -3.86 8.51 -16.58
N PHE A 6 -2.53 8.58 -16.70
CA PHE A 6 -1.62 8.63 -15.55
C PHE A 6 -1.93 9.77 -14.57
N ASP A 7 -2.12 10.98 -15.10
CA ASP A 7 -2.37 12.17 -14.27
C ASP A 7 -3.72 12.05 -13.55
N GLU A 8 -4.73 11.48 -14.20
CA GLU A 8 -6.06 11.25 -13.62
C GLU A 8 -6.01 10.23 -12.48
N VAL A 9 -5.34 9.09 -12.70
CA VAL A 9 -5.15 8.04 -11.68
C VAL A 9 -4.35 8.57 -10.50
N SER A 10 -3.25 9.29 -10.76
CA SER A 10 -2.39 9.85 -9.71
C SER A 10 -3.12 10.91 -8.90
N ASN A 11 -3.88 11.81 -9.55
CA ASN A 11 -4.71 12.78 -8.86
C ASN A 11 -5.78 12.10 -8.01
N THR A 12 -6.42 11.04 -8.52
CA THR A 12 -7.39 10.24 -7.76
C THR A 12 -6.78 9.68 -6.48
N ILE A 13 -5.58 9.07 -6.56
CA ILE A 13 -4.87 8.54 -5.39
C ILE A 13 -4.55 9.65 -4.40
N ILE A 14 -3.98 10.76 -4.88
CA ILE A 14 -3.62 11.93 -4.06
C ILE A 14 -4.85 12.43 -3.31
N GLU A 15 -5.94 12.74 -4.03
CA GLU A 15 -7.16 13.29 -3.44
C GLU A 15 -7.77 12.35 -2.41
N TYR A 16 -7.86 11.05 -2.73
CA TYR A 16 -8.50 10.08 -1.86
C TYR A 16 -7.72 9.85 -0.56
N LEU A 17 -6.40 9.64 -0.64
CA LEU A 17 -5.57 9.39 0.53
C LEU A 17 -5.42 10.65 1.38
N THR A 18 -5.29 11.82 0.78
CA THR A 18 -5.29 13.09 1.53
C THR A 18 -6.64 13.33 2.20
N ALA A 19 -7.76 13.03 1.56
CA ALA A 19 -9.09 13.11 2.18
C ALA A 19 -9.25 12.12 3.35
N ALA A 20 -8.61 10.95 3.28
CA ALA A 20 -8.53 10.01 4.39
C ALA A 20 -7.64 10.50 5.55
N GLY A 21 -6.87 11.57 5.34
CA GLY A 21 -5.98 12.17 6.34
C GLY A 21 -4.55 11.68 6.28
N TRP A 22 -4.12 11.10 5.15
CA TRP A 22 -2.73 10.70 4.94
C TRP A 22 -1.90 11.89 4.52
N ASP A 23 -0.70 11.98 5.08
CA ASP A 23 0.25 13.03 4.79
C ASP A 23 1.10 12.65 3.59
N ARG A 24 1.08 13.51 2.56
CA ARG A 24 1.98 13.36 1.42
C ARG A 24 3.37 13.88 1.82
N THR A 25 4.37 13.02 1.71
CA THR A 25 5.78 13.37 1.95
C THR A 25 6.61 13.12 0.69
N THR A 26 7.77 13.75 0.61
CA THR A 26 8.71 13.62 -0.52
C THR A 26 9.89 12.70 -0.21
N ARG A 27 9.79 11.82 0.81
CA ARG A 27 10.93 11.02 1.24
C ARG A 27 10.95 9.63 0.62
N SER A 28 11.71 9.51 -0.45
CA SER A 28 12.56 8.34 -0.69
C SER A 28 13.90 8.84 -1.23
N VAL A 29 15.01 8.35 -0.70
CA VAL A 29 16.37 8.64 -1.21
C VAL A 29 16.54 8.09 -2.64
N GLU A 30 15.61 7.26 -3.09
CA GLU A 30 15.65 6.48 -4.32
C GLU A 30 14.61 6.92 -5.37
N SER A 31 13.65 7.78 -5.03
CA SER A 31 12.64 8.24 -6.00
C SER A 31 12.09 9.63 -5.67
N GLU A 32 12.01 10.51 -6.67
CA GLU A 32 11.29 11.80 -6.59
C GLU A 32 9.75 11.64 -6.49
N VAL A 33 9.26 10.42 -6.30
CA VAL A 33 7.85 10.08 -6.24
C VAL A 33 7.31 10.32 -4.82
N PRO A 34 6.12 10.91 -4.68
CA PRO A 34 5.50 11.11 -3.37
C PRO A 34 5.22 9.80 -2.63
N GLU A 35 5.50 9.80 -1.33
CA GLU A 35 5.07 8.77 -0.38
C GLU A 35 3.85 9.30 0.36
N PHE A 36 2.80 8.48 0.52
CA PHE A 36 1.71 8.79 1.43
C PHE A 36 1.94 8.07 2.75
N VAL A 37 1.95 8.82 3.84
CA VAL A 37 2.23 8.29 5.18
C VAL A 37 1.03 8.52 6.08
N SER A 38 0.67 7.49 6.83
CA SER A 38 -0.23 7.60 7.97
C SER A 38 0.45 7.02 9.20
N ASN A 39 0.28 7.68 10.34
CA ASN A 39 0.81 7.24 11.62
C ASN A 39 -0.27 7.39 12.68
N ASN A 40 -0.67 6.27 13.29
CA ASN A 40 -1.70 6.22 14.31
C ASN A 40 -1.14 6.05 15.74
N GLY A 41 0.18 6.16 15.91
CA GLY A 41 0.88 6.00 17.20
C GLY A 41 1.28 4.56 17.53
N GLN A 42 0.75 3.56 16.81
CA GLN A 42 1.14 2.15 16.94
C GLN A 42 1.84 1.65 15.67
N MET A 43 1.28 2.01 14.53
CA MET A 43 1.77 1.63 13.21
C MET A 43 2.02 2.88 12.37
N ARG A 44 3.13 2.87 11.63
CA ARG A 44 3.32 3.75 10.48
C ARG A 44 3.00 2.95 9.21
N THR A 45 2.09 3.48 8.42
CA THR A 45 1.79 2.97 7.08
C THR A 45 2.34 3.94 6.06
N SER A 46 2.97 3.40 5.03
CA SER A 46 3.60 4.13 3.95
C SER A 46 3.15 3.54 2.62
N ILE A 47 2.72 4.36 1.67
CA ILE A 47 2.35 3.94 0.32
C ILE A 47 3.21 4.67 -0.69
N PHE A 48 3.85 3.90 -1.56
CA PHE A 48 4.55 4.39 -2.73
C PHE A 48 3.79 3.99 -4.00
N GLN A 49 3.63 4.94 -4.92
CA GLN A 49 3.00 4.67 -6.20
C GLN A 49 4.05 4.23 -7.22
N HIS A 50 3.87 3.03 -7.79
CA HIS A 50 4.67 2.56 -8.92
C HIS A 50 3.90 2.81 -10.21
N ILE A 51 4.38 3.82 -10.94
CA ILE A 51 3.68 4.41 -12.08
C ILE A 51 3.69 3.48 -13.29
N SER A 52 4.82 2.80 -13.54
CA SER A 52 5.00 1.87 -14.66
C SER A 52 4.05 0.69 -14.60
N ASP A 53 3.82 0.18 -13.39
CA ASP A 53 3.22 -1.14 -13.18
C ASP A 53 1.79 -1.07 -12.64
N LYS A 54 1.23 0.14 -12.53
CA LYS A 54 -0.09 0.40 -11.92
C LYS A 54 -0.24 -0.31 -10.57
N SER A 55 0.79 -0.17 -9.74
CA SER A 55 0.82 -0.78 -8.43
C SER A 55 1.06 0.25 -7.33
N LEU A 56 0.63 -0.10 -6.13
CA LEU A 56 0.94 0.59 -4.90
C LEU A 56 1.80 -0.34 -4.03
N THR A 57 2.96 0.14 -3.62
CA THR A 57 3.79 -0.54 -2.62
C THR A 57 3.39 -0.03 -1.25
N LEU A 58 2.71 -0.88 -0.50
CA LEU A 58 2.31 -0.65 0.89
C LEU A 58 3.40 -1.18 1.82
N THR A 59 3.93 -0.33 2.69
CA THR A 59 4.86 -0.71 3.76
C THR A 59 4.21 -0.40 5.10
N LEU A 60 4.16 -1.40 5.97
CA LEU A 60 3.67 -1.32 7.33
C LEU A 60 4.86 -1.43 8.27
N ILE A 61 4.99 -0.51 9.22
CA ILE A 61 6.06 -0.50 10.21
C ILE A 61 5.43 -0.43 11.60
N ASP A 62 5.70 -1.44 12.42
CA ASP A 62 5.39 -1.41 13.85
C ASP A 62 6.38 -0.46 14.55
N ILE A 63 5.84 0.59 15.17
CA ILE A 63 6.63 1.64 15.81
C ILE A 63 7.35 1.11 17.05
N GLN A 64 6.80 0.10 17.73
CA GLN A 64 7.38 -0.42 18.98
C GLN A 64 8.53 -1.39 18.70
N SER A 65 8.33 -2.36 17.80
CA SER A 65 9.34 -3.37 17.50
C SER A 65 10.31 -2.95 16.39
N GLY A 66 9.94 -1.99 15.54
CA GLY A 66 10.67 -1.67 14.31
C GLY A 66 10.51 -2.72 13.21
N GLY A 67 9.72 -3.77 13.44
CA GLY A 67 9.38 -4.76 12.43
C GLY A 67 8.59 -4.13 11.29
N TYR A 68 8.75 -4.66 10.08
CA TYR A 68 8.04 -4.15 8.91
C TYR A 68 7.50 -5.28 8.04
N LEU A 69 6.47 -4.95 7.26
CA LEU A 69 5.88 -5.80 6.24
C LEU A 69 5.66 -4.98 4.98
N ARG A 70 5.89 -5.58 3.82
CA ARG A 70 5.72 -4.89 2.53
C ARG A 70 4.84 -5.70 1.58
N PHE A 71 3.99 -5.00 0.85
CA PHE A 71 3.04 -5.57 -0.10
C PHE A 71 2.96 -4.72 -1.37
N GLU A 72 2.82 -5.37 -2.52
CA GLU A 72 2.58 -4.75 -3.81
C GLU A 72 1.14 -5.07 -4.18
N VAL A 73 0.36 -4.02 -4.42
CA VAL A 73 -1.04 -4.13 -4.80
C VAL A 73 -1.20 -3.61 -6.20
N ARG A 74 -1.43 -4.51 -7.17
CA ARG A 74 -1.75 -4.11 -8.54
C ARG A 74 -3.23 -3.83 -8.63
N TYR A 75 -3.58 -2.56 -8.83
CA TYR A 75 -4.97 -2.13 -8.68
C TYR A 75 -5.81 -2.31 -9.94
N GLY A 76 -5.21 -2.27 -11.14
CA GLY A 76 -5.96 -2.38 -12.40
C GLY A 76 -7.18 -1.45 -12.41
N ASP A 77 -8.36 -2.01 -12.70
CA ASP A 77 -9.64 -1.27 -12.69
C ASP A 77 -10.27 -1.13 -11.28
N SER A 78 -9.63 -1.71 -10.25
CA SER A 78 -10.13 -1.78 -8.88
C SER A 78 -9.51 -0.73 -7.95
N ILE A 79 -8.99 0.35 -8.52
CA ILE A 79 -8.33 1.43 -7.76
C ILE A 79 -9.22 2.05 -6.69
N HIS A 80 -10.49 2.32 -6.99
CA HIS A 80 -11.40 2.90 -6.00
C HIS A 80 -11.68 1.96 -4.84
N SER A 81 -11.85 0.65 -5.10
CA SER A 81 -12.02 -0.36 -4.06
C SER A 81 -10.78 -0.42 -3.17
N LEU A 82 -9.59 -0.46 -3.77
CA LEU A 82 -8.33 -0.45 -3.02
C LEU A 82 -8.20 0.78 -2.12
N LEU A 83 -8.41 1.98 -2.68
CA LEU A 83 -8.30 3.23 -1.94
C LEU A 83 -9.36 3.31 -0.82
N GLY A 84 -10.58 2.81 -1.07
CA GLY A 84 -11.64 2.70 -0.07
C GLY A 84 -11.26 1.83 1.11
N ILE A 85 -10.67 0.65 0.86
CA ILE A 85 -10.15 -0.24 1.90
C ILE A 85 -9.05 0.48 2.69
N LEU A 86 -8.02 1.01 2.01
CA LEU A 86 -6.88 1.66 2.67
C LEU A 86 -7.31 2.85 3.53
N ALA A 87 -8.24 3.67 3.05
CA ALA A 87 -8.79 4.79 3.80
C ALA A 87 -9.57 4.35 5.04
N ALA A 88 -10.37 3.28 4.93
CA ALA A 88 -11.12 2.73 6.07
C ALA A 88 -10.19 2.18 7.17
N TRP A 89 -9.07 1.60 6.79
CA TRP A 89 -8.14 0.96 7.73
C TRP A 89 -7.14 1.91 8.38
N HIS A 90 -6.88 3.08 7.77
CA HIS A 90 -5.97 4.12 8.26
C HIS A 90 -5.89 4.20 9.79
N GLN A 91 -7.01 4.49 10.45
CA GLN A 91 -7.04 4.86 11.87
C GLN A 91 -7.03 3.63 12.79
N HIS A 92 -7.14 2.43 12.24
CA HIS A 92 -7.47 1.23 12.98
C HIS A 92 -6.45 0.11 12.81
N ILE A 93 -5.47 0.25 11.90
CA ILE A 93 -4.47 -0.79 11.67
C ILE A 93 -3.52 -0.98 12.86
N THR A 94 -3.38 -2.23 13.30
CA THR A 94 -2.49 -2.68 14.36
C THR A 94 -1.77 -3.98 13.95
N PRO A 95 -0.69 -4.37 14.65
CA PRO A 95 -0.06 -5.68 14.42
C PRO A 95 -0.99 -6.89 14.65
N GLU A 96 -2.11 -6.70 15.34
CA GLU A 96 -3.06 -7.79 15.64
C GLU A 96 -4.11 -7.97 14.54
N ASN A 97 -4.44 -6.90 13.82
CA ASN A 97 -5.52 -6.91 12.82
C ASN A 97 -5.05 -6.70 11.37
N PHE A 98 -3.75 -6.47 11.13
CA PHE A 98 -3.24 -6.25 9.77
C PHE A 98 -3.59 -7.41 8.82
N GLY A 99 -3.62 -8.66 9.32
CA GLY A 99 -3.98 -9.83 8.53
C GLY A 99 -5.42 -9.75 8.00
N ILE A 100 -6.32 -9.09 8.73
CA ILE A 100 -7.70 -8.84 8.28
C ILE A 100 -7.70 -7.85 7.13
N MET A 101 -7.00 -6.72 7.26
CA MET A 101 -6.87 -5.74 6.17
C MET A 101 -6.30 -6.39 4.90
N VAL A 102 -5.20 -7.14 5.04
CA VAL A 102 -4.57 -7.86 3.92
C VAL A 102 -5.55 -8.82 3.26
N ASN A 103 -6.35 -9.54 4.05
CA ASN A 103 -7.38 -10.43 3.53
C ASN A 103 -8.48 -9.67 2.77
N GLU A 104 -8.93 -8.51 3.27
CA GLU A 104 -9.91 -7.66 2.58
C GLU A 104 -9.37 -7.14 1.25
N ILE A 105 -8.11 -6.69 1.20
CA ILE A 105 -7.46 -6.31 -0.05
C ILE A 105 -7.39 -7.51 -0.99
N ALA A 106 -6.97 -8.69 -0.52
CA ALA A 106 -6.82 -9.88 -1.36
C ALA A 106 -8.15 -10.41 -1.95
N LYS A 107 -9.28 -10.17 -1.28
CA LYS A 107 -10.62 -10.52 -1.79
C LYS A 107 -11.04 -9.66 -2.97
N GLU A 108 -10.81 -8.35 -2.85
CA GLU A 108 -11.23 -7.36 -3.85
C GLU A 108 -10.19 -7.18 -4.96
N ILE A 109 -8.91 -7.41 -4.64
CA ILE A 109 -7.77 -7.19 -5.51
C ILE A 109 -7.01 -8.51 -5.69
N PRO A 110 -7.18 -9.22 -6.82
CA PRO A 110 -6.62 -10.56 -7.01
C PRO A 110 -5.10 -10.58 -7.14
N GLU A 111 -4.46 -9.44 -7.38
CA GLU A 111 -3.01 -9.30 -7.57
C GLU A 111 -2.36 -8.57 -6.39
N LEU A 112 -2.53 -9.14 -5.19
CA LEU A 112 -1.80 -8.77 -3.99
C LEU A 112 -0.57 -9.68 -3.82
N LEU A 113 0.60 -9.07 -3.74
CA LEU A 113 1.89 -9.74 -3.55
C LEU A 113 2.51 -9.29 -2.22
N ALA A 114 3.11 -10.20 -1.46
CA ALA A 114 3.80 -9.93 -0.21
C ALA A 114 5.31 -10.18 -0.33
N GLU A 115 6.10 -9.34 0.31
CA GLU A 115 7.54 -9.57 0.49
C GLU A 115 7.75 -10.73 1.48
N PRO A 116 8.53 -11.77 1.12
CA PRO A 116 8.81 -12.89 2.01
C PRO A 116 9.61 -12.42 3.23
N GLN A 117 9.23 -12.84 4.45
CA GLN A 117 9.89 -12.40 5.69
C GLN A 117 11.36 -12.83 5.79
N ASP A 118 11.70 -13.99 5.23
CA ASP A 118 13.05 -14.56 5.21
C ASP A 118 13.69 -14.52 3.82
N GLY A 119 13.11 -13.77 2.89
CA GLY A 119 13.61 -13.64 1.53
C GLY A 119 14.89 -12.81 1.46
N ASP A 120 15.81 -13.21 0.60
CA ASP A 120 16.85 -12.29 0.12
C ASP A 120 16.28 -11.36 -0.96
N VAL A 121 17.11 -10.45 -1.47
CA VAL A 121 16.73 -9.46 -2.48
C VAL A 121 16.21 -10.12 -3.78
N ASP A 122 16.66 -11.35 -4.07
CA ASP A 122 16.29 -12.08 -5.28
C ASP A 122 15.06 -12.98 -5.06
N THR A 123 14.54 -13.07 -3.83
CA THR A 123 13.39 -13.91 -3.54
C THR A 123 12.13 -13.28 -4.14
N PRO A 124 11.40 -14.02 -5.00
CA PRO A 124 10.21 -13.48 -5.63
C PRO A 124 9.12 -13.21 -4.60
N TRP A 125 8.33 -12.17 -4.85
CA TRP A 125 7.19 -11.84 -4.01
C TRP A 125 6.13 -12.92 -4.13
N GLU A 126 5.46 -13.21 -3.02
CA GLU A 126 4.49 -14.29 -2.95
C GLU A 126 3.06 -13.77 -3.09
N ARG A 127 2.24 -14.48 -3.88
CA ARG A 127 0.83 -14.11 -4.03
C ARG A 127 0.08 -14.38 -2.73
N VAL A 128 -0.60 -13.35 -2.22
CA VAL A 128 -1.51 -13.50 -1.10
C VAL A 128 -2.80 -14.12 -1.59
N THR A 129 -3.20 -15.23 -0.97
CA THR A 129 -4.50 -15.86 -1.24
C THR A 129 -5.48 -15.47 -0.14
N PRO A 130 -6.69 -14.99 -0.50
CA PRO A 130 -7.68 -14.65 0.51
C PRO A 130 -8.12 -15.91 1.26
N GLN A 131 -8.20 -15.80 2.58
CA GLN A 131 -8.72 -16.85 3.44
C GLN A 131 -10.25 -16.80 3.47
N ALA A 132 -10.87 -17.99 3.45
CA ALA A 132 -12.31 -18.22 3.40
C ALA A 132 -13.02 -17.90 4.72
#